data_AF-A0A3A8GHN0-F1
#
_entry.id   AF-A0A3A8GHN0-F1
#
_cell.length_a   1.000
_cell.length_b   1.000
_cell.length_c   1.000
_cell.angle_alpha   90.00
_cell.angle_beta   90.00
_cell.angle_gamma   90.00
#
_symmetry.space_group_name_H-M   'P 1'
#
loop_
_entity.id
_entity.type
_entity.pdbx_description
1 polymer ?
#
loop_
_entity_poly.entity_id
_entity_poly.type
_entity_poly.pdbx_seq_one_letter_code
_entity_poly.pdbx_strand_id
1 'polypeptide(L)'
;MLCWFVPSVGVLVVLSLLGLGELLLADSHPFPGDPPAADLLAEVALCGWLFILVGYCFFFLARRESDRIVRLWRRVLPPLTLLSLLAMSSSLSQVAGRHWGEWGRLKAMLQDNEPRVRAFSSRADGVLSEEEYARAKAWLLEQPVTFQFKTEPDPVRIRLMMPIPPYVGVDFGQGQNAVFDPVTMHCLYSD
;
A
#
# COMPACT_ATOMS: atom_id res chain seq x y z
N MET A 1 25.84 24.92 -8.60
CA MET A 1 24.84 24.74 -7.52
C MET A 1 23.38 24.91 -7.98
N LEU A 2 23.09 25.45 -9.17
CA LEU A 2 21.76 25.38 -9.82
C LEU A 2 21.32 23.94 -10.20
N CYS A 3 22.28 23.01 -10.29
CA CYS A 3 22.10 21.66 -10.83
C CYS A 3 21.08 20.80 -10.08
N TRP A 4 20.83 21.04 -8.79
CA TRP A 4 19.88 20.25 -8.00
C TRP A 4 18.53 20.94 -7.79
N PHE A 5 18.48 22.27 -7.91
CA PHE A 5 17.26 23.04 -7.66
C PHE A 5 16.24 22.95 -8.80
N VAL A 6 16.69 23.05 -10.05
CA VAL A 6 15.81 22.97 -11.24
C VAL A 6 15.15 21.59 -11.34
N PRO A 7 15.86 20.46 -11.12
CA PRO A 7 15.23 19.15 -11.07
C PRO A 7 14.20 19.01 -9.93
N SER A 8 14.43 19.60 -8.74
CA SER A 8 13.46 19.53 -7.63
C SER A 8 12.14 20.22 -7.95
N VAL A 9 12.19 21.36 -8.64
CA VAL A 9 10.97 22.05 -9.10
C VAL A 9 10.23 21.22 -10.16
N GLY A 10 10.98 20.58 -11.07
CA GLY A 10 10.39 19.66 -12.05
C GLY A 10 9.66 18.49 -11.40
N VAL A 11 10.30 17.83 -10.43
CA VAL A 11 9.70 16.74 -9.63
C VAL A 11 8.42 17.21 -8.93
N LEU A 12 8.44 18.41 -8.34
CA LEU A 12 7.28 18.97 -7.63
C LEU A 12 6.06 19.17 -8.56
N VAL A 13 6.29 19.65 -9.78
CA VAL A 13 5.23 19.82 -10.78
C VAL A 13 4.68 18.46 -11.21
N VAL A 14 5.56 17.49 -11.47
CA VAL A 14 5.14 16.13 -11.87
C VAL A 14 4.28 15.48 -10.79
N LEU A 15 4.70 15.52 -9.51
CA LEU A 15 3.90 14.96 -8.41
C LEU A 15 2.53 15.63 -8.28
N SER A 16 2.47 16.95 -8.49
CA SER A 16 1.20 17.69 -8.43
C SER A 16 0.24 17.27 -9.55
N LEU A 17 0.76 17.09 -10.76
CA LEU A 17 -0.04 16.64 -11.92
C LEU A 17 -0.49 15.19 -11.77
N LEU A 18 0.38 14.31 -11.27
CA LEU A 18 0.04 12.91 -11.03
C LEU A 18 -1.09 12.77 -10.01
N GLY A 19 -1.06 13.54 -8.92
CA GLY A 19 -2.12 13.47 -7.90
C GLY A 19 -3.45 14.04 -8.34
N LEU A 20 -3.42 15.10 -9.14
CA LEU A 20 -4.63 15.60 -9.80
C LEU A 20 -5.21 14.57 -10.78
N GLY A 21 -4.36 13.89 -11.55
CA GLY A 21 -4.77 12.82 -12.45
C GLY A 21 -5.41 11.65 -11.71
N GLU A 22 -4.79 11.22 -10.60
CA GLU A 22 -5.33 10.16 -9.73
C GLU A 22 -6.69 10.55 -9.17
N LEU A 23 -6.84 11.76 -8.59
CA LEU A 23 -8.12 12.24 -8.04
C LEU A 23 -9.26 12.25 -9.08
N LEU A 24 -8.94 12.49 -10.35
CA LEU A 24 -9.91 12.55 -11.43
C LEU A 24 -10.26 11.17 -12.00
N LEU A 25 -9.37 10.19 -11.86
CA LEU A 25 -9.50 8.85 -12.42
C LEU A 25 -9.72 7.77 -11.36
N ALA A 26 -9.76 8.14 -10.08
CA ALA A 26 -9.94 7.21 -8.98
C ALA A 26 -11.28 6.48 -9.08
N ASP A 27 -11.23 5.15 -9.09
CA ASP A 27 -12.40 4.32 -8.93
C ASP A 27 -13.07 4.61 -7.58
N SER A 28 -14.40 4.56 -7.55
CA SER A 28 -15.17 4.87 -6.35
C SER A 28 -15.04 3.82 -5.25
N HIS A 29 -14.62 2.60 -5.58
CA HIS A 29 -14.49 1.47 -4.66
C HIS A 29 -13.28 0.58 -4.99
N PRO A 30 -12.03 1.06 -4.82
CA PRO A 30 -10.87 0.22 -5.02
C PRO A 30 -10.87 -0.87 -3.96
N PHE A 31 -10.77 -2.12 -4.41
CA PHE A 31 -10.51 -3.24 -3.53
C PHE A 31 -9.14 -3.01 -2.89
N PRO A 32 -9.00 -3.03 -1.56
CA PRO A 32 -7.75 -2.71 -0.90
C PRO A 32 -6.73 -3.82 -1.16
N GLY A 33 -5.95 -3.60 -2.22
CA GLY A 33 -5.03 -4.57 -2.80
C GLY A 33 -4.94 -4.46 -4.33
N ASP A 34 -5.93 -3.82 -4.98
CA ASP A 34 -5.95 -3.41 -6.39
C ASP A 34 -5.83 -1.88 -6.52
N PRO A 35 -5.12 -1.30 -7.51
CA PRO A 35 -3.97 -1.78 -8.29
C PRO A 35 -2.62 -1.30 -7.68
N PRO A 36 -1.46 -1.72 -8.25
CA PRO A 36 -0.11 -1.25 -7.86
C PRO A 36 0.15 0.25 -8.12
N ALA A 37 -0.80 0.96 -8.74
CA ALA A 37 -0.62 2.36 -9.11
C ALA A 37 -0.53 3.26 -7.87
N ALA A 38 -1.37 3.05 -6.85
CA ALA A 38 -1.31 3.85 -5.62
C ALA A 38 0.01 3.62 -4.86
N ASP A 39 0.52 2.39 -4.85
CA ASP A 39 1.81 2.06 -4.22
C ASP A 39 2.98 2.68 -5.00
N LEU A 40 2.96 2.54 -6.33
CA LEU A 40 3.96 3.16 -7.20
C LEU A 40 3.94 4.69 -7.06
N LEU A 41 2.76 5.30 -7.05
CA LEU A 41 2.59 6.74 -6.87
C LEU A 41 3.07 7.18 -5.48
N ALA A 42 2.73 6.45 -4.42
CA ALA A 42 3.22 6.72 -3.09
C ALA A 42 4.74 6.60 -2.99
N GLU A 43 5.34 5.56 -3.58
CA GLU A 43 6.79 5.37 -3.60
C GLU A 43 7.50 6.47 -4.40
N VAL A 44 7.01 6.78 -5.60
CA VAL A 44 7.52 7.88 -6.44
C VAL A 44 7.36 9.23 -5.73
N ALA A 45 6.25 9.46 -5.04
CA ALA A 45 6.02 10.66 -4.25
C ALA A 45 6.99 10.79 -3.08
N LEU A 46 7.21 9.72 -2.32
CA LEU A 46 8.18 9.69 -1.22
C LEU A 46 9.60 9.97 -1.73
N CYS A 47 10.02 9.30 -2.80
CA CYS A 47 11.32 9.53 -3.44
C CYS A 47 11.44 10.98 -3.95
N GLY A 48 10.39 11.48 -4.60
CA GLY A 48 10.35 12.83 -5.13
C GLY A 48 10.40 13.90 -4.04
N TRP A 49 9.67 13.72 -2.94
CA TRP A 49 9.71 14.64 -1.80
C TRP A 49 11.07 14.64 -1.10
N LEU A 50 11.73 13.49 -0.96
CA LEU A 50 13.12 13.44 -0.47
C LEU A 50 14.04 14.25 -1.38
N PHE A 51 13.90 14.11 -2.71
CA PHE A 51 14.67 14.88 -3.67
C PHE A 51 14.39 16.40 -3.57
N ILE A 52 13.13 16.79 -3.36
CA ILE A 52 12.73 18.18 -3.14
C ILE A 52 13.36 18.73 -1.86
N LEU A 53 13.28 17.98 -0.75
CA LEU A 53 13.88 18.34 0.54
C LEU A 53 15.39 18.57 0.43
N VAL A 54 16.09 17.63 -0.22
CA VAL A 54 17.54 17.73 -0.44
C VAL A 54 17.87 18.95 -1.30
N GLY A 55 17.15 19.15 -2.41
CA GLY A 55 17.33 20.32 -3.27
C GLY A 55 17.06 21.65 -2.56
N TYR A 56 16.05 21.70 -1.70
CA TYR A 56 15.74 22.88 -0.87
C TYR A 56 16.86 23.17 0.12
N CYS A 57 17.32 22.16 0.86
CA CYS A 57 18.41 22.30 1.82
C CYS A 57 19.66 22.85 1.13
N PHE A 58 20.08 22.27 0.00
CA PHE A 58 21.23 22.77 -0.75
C PHE A 58 21.04 24.17 -1.30
N PHE A 59 19.86 24.50 -1.84
CA PHE A 59 19.59 25.82 -2.40
C PHE A 59 19.68 26.93 -1.35
N PHE A 60 19.12 26.71 -0.15
CA PHE A 60 19.13 27.70 0.92
C PHE A 60 20.43 27.75 1.71
N LEU A 61 21.17 26.64 1.84
CA LEU A 61 22.51 26.63 2.44
C LEU A 61 23.54 27.32 1.54
N ALA A 62 23.46 27.10 0.23
CA ALA A 62 24.36 27.71 -0.75
C ALA A 62 24.18 29.22 -0.89
N ARG A 63 22.97 29.74 -0.66
CA ARG A 63 22.66 31.17 -0.78
C ARG A 63 22.41 31.80 0.58
N ARG A 64 23.53 32.11 1.24
CA ARG A 64 23.58 32.75 2.56
C ARG A 64 23.00 34.18 2.55
N GLU A 65 23.06 34.89 1.42
CA GLU A 65 22.46 36.21 1.24
C GLU A 65 21.07 36.13 0.60
N SER A 66 20.11 36.90 1.16
CA SER A 66 18.72 36.88 0.72
C SER A 66 18.51 37.79 -0.50
N ASP A 67 18.92 37.32 -1.67
CA ASP A 67 18.55 37.96 -2.93
C ASP A 67 17.03 37.96 -3.14
N ARG A 68 16.56 38.82 -4.05
CA ARG A 68 15.14 38.87 -4.47
C ARG A 68 14.64 37.48 -4.93
N ILE A 69 15.51 36.70 -5.57
CA ILE A 69 15.25 35.34 -6.03
C ILE A 69 15.03 34.38 -4.84
N VAL A 70 15.91 34.43 -3.83
CA VAL A 70 15.79 33.58 -2.63
C VAL A 70 14.51 33.90 -1.86
N ARG A 71 14.16 35.19 -1.75
CA ARG A 71 12.90 35.64 -1.11
C ARG A 71 11.66 35.16 -1.86
N LEU A 72 11.68 35.17 -3.19
CA LEU A 72 10.58 34.65 -4.01
C LEU A 72 10.40 33.14 -3.77
N TRP A 73 11.47 32.36 -3.88
CA TRP A 73 11.40 30.91 -3.71
C TRP A 73 11.02 30.50 -2.28
N ARG A 74 11.45 31.24 -1.24
CA ARG A 74 10.94 31.03 0.14
C ARG A 74 9.43 31.19 0.26
N ARG A 75 8.79 32.00 -0.60
CA ARG A 75 7.33 32.18 -0.60
C ARG A 75 6.60 31.13 -1.44
N VAL A 76 7.19 30.71 -2.56
CA VAL A 76 6.53 29.85 -3.55
C VAL A 76 6.69 28.36 -3.23
N LEU A 77 7.84 27.94 -2.70
CA LEU A 77 8.14 26.52 -2.48
C LEU A 77 7.26 25.88 -1.39
N PRO A 78 7.05 26.48 -0.20
CA PRO A 78 6.22 25.86 0.83
C PRO A 78 4.78 25.56 0.38
N PRO A 79 4.02 26.49 -0.23
CA PRO A 79 2.66 26.19 -0.67
C PRO A 79 2.63 25.15 -1.80
N LEU A 80 3.61 25.14 -2.72
CA LEU A 80 3.67 24.11 -3.76
C LEU A 80 3.98 22.73 -3.18
N THR A 81 4.90 22.62 -2.22
CA THR A 81 5.17 21.35 -1.53
C THR A 81 3.92 20.86 -0.79
N LEU A 82 3.20 21.76 -0.12
CA LEU A 82 1.92 21.43 0.52
C LEU A 82 0.87 20.96 -0.51
N LEU A 83 0.74 21.64 -1.65
CA LEU A 83 -0.16 21.22 -2.72
C LEU A 83 0.19 19.84 -3.26
N SER A 84 1.48 19.53 -3.45
CA SER A 84 1.90 18.19 -3.89
C SER A 84 1.57 17.10 -2.84
N LEU A 85 1.72 17.40 -1.55
CA LEU A 85 1.34 16.49 -0.46
C LEU A 85 -0.16 16.24 -0.44
N LEU A 86 -0.96 17.30 -0.59
CA LEU A 86 -2.42 17.18 -0.66
C LEU A 86 -2.86 16.40 -1.90
N ALA A 87 -2.23 16.63 -3.05
CA ALA A 87 -2.53 15.91 -4.29
C ALA A 87 -2.25 14.41 -4.17
N MET A 88 -1.23 14.01 -3.41
CA MET A 88 -0.86 12.60 -3.15
C MET A 88 -1.57 11.99 -1.93
N SER A 89 -2.42 12.75 -1.23
CA SER A 89 -3.05 12.28 0.01
C SER A 89 -3.96 11.07 -0.18
N SER A 90 -4.61 10.94 -1.35
CA SER A 90 -5.41 9.77 -1.72
C SER A 90 -4.55 8.50 -1.72
N SER A 91 -3.54 8.42 -2.59
CA SER A 91 -2.57 7.31 -2.62
C SER A 91 -2.01 6.98 -1.23
N LEU A 92 -1.53 7.99 -0.49
CA LEU A 92 -0.99 7.77 0.85
C LEU A 92 -2.02 7.19 1.83
N SER A 93 -3.27 7.65 1.76
CA SER A 93 -4.34 7.16 2.63
C SER A 93 -4.78 5.74 2.27
N GLN A 94 -4.73 5.35 1.00
CA GLN A 94 -4.97 3.98 0.57
C GLN A 94 -3.89 3.03 1.09
N VAL A 95 -2.61 3.39 0.89
CA VAL A 95 -1.46 2.62 1.41
C VAL A 95 -1.53 2.50 2.93
N ALA A 96 -1.81 3.61 3.62
CA ALA A 96 -2.00 3.58 5.07
C ALA A 96 -3.21 2.75 5.48
N GLY A 97 -4.33 2.87 4.75
CA GLY A 97 -5.55 2.12 5.00
C GLY A 97 -5.33 0.61 5.03
N ARG A 98 -4.38 0.08 4.24
CA ARG A 98 -4.01 -1.35 4.21
C ARG A 98 -3.24 -1.81 5.44
N HIS A 99 -2.45 -0.94 6.06
CA HIS A 99 -1.59 -1.29 7.20
C HIS A 99 -2.21 -0.96 8.56
N TRP A 100 -3.19 -0.07 8.62
CA TRP A 100 -3.85 0.35 9.84
C TRP A 100 -5.33 -0.03 9.86
N GLY A 101 -6.00 0.18 11.00
CA GLY A 101 -7.45 0.00 11.11
C GLY A 101 -7.93 -1.44 10.99
N GLU A 102 -8.91 -1.67 10.10
CA GLU A 102 -9.54 -2.99 9.93
C GLU A 102 -8.65 -3.92 9.11
N TRP A 103 -8.02 -3.40 8.06
CA TRP A 103 -7.06 -4.13 7.22
C TRP A 103 -5.81 -4.53 7.99
N GLY A 104 -5.29 -3.66 8.87
CA GLY A 104 -4.20 -4.03 9.77
C GLY A 104 -4.55 -5.18 10.72
N ARG A 105 -5.81 -5.25 11.18
CA ARG A 105 -6.31 -6.36 12.02
C ARG A 105 -6.48 -7.64 11.20
N LEU A 106 -7.03 -7.55 9.99
CA LEU A 106 -7.12 -8.67 9.06
C LEU A 106 -5.71 -9.19 8.72
N LYS A 107 -4.75 -8.31 8.42
CA LYS A 107 -3.34 -8.66 8.20
C LYS A 107 -2.78 -9.49 9.35
N ALA A 108 -2.96 -9.04 10.59
CA ALA A 108 -2.51 -9.79 11.76
C ALA A 108 -3.18 -11.18 11.84
N MET A 109 -4.47 -11.28 11.53
CA MET A 109 -5.17 -12.56 11.50
C MET A 109 -4.67 -13.49 10.40
N LEU A 110 -4.38 -12.98 9.20
CA LEU A 110 -3.76 -13.76 8.12
C LEU A 110 -2.38 -14.26 8.58
N GLN A 111 -1.54 -13.36 9.10
CA GLN A 111 -0.22 -13.67 9.64
C GLN A 111 -0.25 -14.71 10.78
N ASP A 112 -1.29 -14.71 11.62
CA ASP A 112 -1.44 -15.67 12.71
C ASP A 112 -1.86 -17.07 12.23
N ASN A 113 -2.59 -17.16 11.11
CA ASN A 113 -3.08 -18.42 10.56
C ASN A 113 -2.09 -19.06 9.59
N GLU A 114 -1.27 -18.27 8.88
CA GLU A 114 -0.23 -18.74 7.98
C GLU A 114 0.70 -19.81 8.62
N PRO A 115 1.31 -19.59 9.81
CA PRO A 115 2.14 -20.59 10.48
C PRO A 115 1.37 -21.86 10.89
N ARG A 116 0.08 -21.73 11.20
CA ARG A 116 -0.76 -22.87 11.61
C ARG A 116 -1.02 -23.79 10.43
N VAL A 117 -1.30 -23.23 9.27
CA VAL A 117 -1.41 -23.99 8.01
C VAL A 117 -0.04 -24.55 7.59
N ARG A 118 1.03 -23.74 7.72
CA ARG A 118 2.39 -24.19 7.43
C ARG A 118 2.80 -25.41 8.25
N ALA A 119 2.34 -25.54 9.49
CA ALA A 119 2.63 -26.69 10.35
C ALA A 119 2.12 -28.03 9.81
N PHE A 120 1.19 -28.02 8.83
CA PHE A 120 0.79 -29.22 8.11
C PHE A 120 1.78 -29.66 7.03
N SER A 121 2.65 -28.76 6.55
CA SER A 121 3.67 -29.11 5.56
C SER A 121 4.83 -29.83 6.24
N SER A 122 5.16 -31.01 5.72
CA SER A 122 6.36 -31.75 6.08
C SER A 122 7.63 -31.27 5.35
N ARG A 123 7.50 -30.34 4.39
CA ARG A 123 8.57 -29.93 3.49
C ARG A 123 9.21 -28.61 3.92
N ALA A 124 10.50 -28.47 3.63
CA ALA A 124 11.26 -27.25 3.95
C ALA A 124 10.82 -26.03 3.13
N ASP A 125 10.37 -26.25 1.89
CA ASP A 125 9.80 -25.21 1.01
C ASP A 125 8.39 -24.77 1.43
N GLY A 126 7.76 -25.49 2.38
CA GLY A 126 6.42 -25.23 2.86
C GLY A 126 5.31 -25.64 1.90
N VAL A 127 5.60 -26.25 0.75
CA VAL A 127 4.53 -26.65 -0.17
C VAL A 127 3.70 -27.77 0.46
N LEU A 128 2.37 -27.64 0.40
CA LEU A 128 1.44 -28.67 0.85
C LEU A 128 1.22 -29.67 -0.28
N SER A 129 1.40 -30.96 0.03
CA SER A 129 0.85 -32.04 -0.80
C SER A 129 -0.68 -32.04 -0.75
N GLU A 130 -1.34 -32.75 -1.67
CA GLU A 130 -2.81 -32.82 -1.70
C GLU A 130 -3.42 -33.32 -0.39
N GLU A 131 -2.80 -34.32 0.25
CA GLU A 131 -3.25 -34.84 1.55
C GLU A 131 -3.04 -33.83 2.69
N GLU A 132 -1.92 -33.11 2.70
CA GLU A 132 -1.65 -32.04 3.67
C GLU A 132 -2.61 -30.87 3.46
N TYR A 133 -2.88 -30.49 2.21
CA TYR A 133 -3.85 -29.47 1.84
C TYR A 133 -5.26 -29.83 2.29
N ALA A 134 -5.71 -31.06 2.02
CA ALA A 134 -7.02 -31.55 2.45
C ALA A 134 -7.16 -31.53 3.98
N ARG A 135 -6.12 -31.96 4.71
CA ARG A 135 -6.10 -31.90 6.18
C ARG A 135 -6.14 -30.47 6.72
N ALA A 136 -5.32 -29.58 6.17
CA ALA A 136 -5.31 -28.16 6.55
C ALA A 136 -6.67 -27.49 6.24
N LYS A 137 -7.28 -27.83 5.10
CA LYS A 137 -8.61 -27.35 4.71
C LYS A 137 -9.69 -27.81 5.68
N ALA A 138 -9.69 -29.10 6.04
CA ALA A 138 -10.63 -29.66 7.02
C ALA A 138 -10.47 -28.98 8.39
N TRP A 139 -9.22 -28.78 8.84
CA TRP A 139 -8.94 -28.08 10.10
C TRP A 139 -9.49 -26.64 10.12
N LEU A 140 -9.31 -25.87 9.04
CA LEU A 140 -9.89 -24.52 8.90
C LEU A 140 -11.42 -24.52 8.85
N LEU A 141 -12.04 -25.58 8.34
CA LEU A 141 -13.50 -25.72 8.34
C LEU A 141 -14.05 -26.04 9.74
N GLU A 142 -13.31 -26.81 10.55
CA GLU A 142 -13.66 -27.09 11.95
C GLU A 142 -13.48 -25.86 12.85
N GLN A 143 -12.52 -24.99 12.52
CA GLN A 143 -12.24 -23.75 13.24
C GLN A 143 -12.41 -22.55 12.30
N PRO A 144 -13.64 -22.22 11.89
CA PRO A 144 -13.86 -21.15 10.94
C PRO A 144 -13.39 -19.83 11.54
N VAL A 145 -12.44 -19.20 10.88
CA VAL A 145 -11.95 -17.88 11.26
C VAL A 145 -12.70 -16.84 10.42
N THR A 146 -13.41 -15.95 11.09
CA THR A 146 -14.19 -14.89 10.44
C THR A 146 -13.73 -13.51 10.89
N PHE A 147 -13.90 -12.53 10.02
CA PHE A 147 -13.58 -11.14 10.29
C PHE A 147 -14.75 -10.25 9.84
N GLN A 148 -15.19 -9.33 10.69
CA GLN A 148 -16.25 -8.39 10.34
C GLN A 148 -15.64 -7.04 9.98
N PHE A 149 -15.76 -6.65 8.71
CA PHE A 149 -15.56 -5.26 8.32
C PHE A 149 -16.79 -4.43 8.71
N LYS A 150 -16.58 -3.16 9.05
CA LYS A 150 -17.70 -2.23 9.32
C LYS A 150 -18.47 -1.87 8.06
N THR A 151 -17.82 -1.96 6.90
CA THR A 151 -18.38 -1.62 5.60
C THR A 151 -19.10 -2.79 4.95
N GLU A 152 -18.82 -4.03 5.37
CA GLU A 152 -19.45 -5.22 4.83
C GLU A 152 -20.66 -5.63 5.68
N PRO A 153 -21.76 -6.06 5.03
CA PRO A 153 -22.94 -6.52 5.75
C PRO A 153 -22.71 -7.85 6.46
N ASP A 154 -21.92 -8.74 5.85
CA ASP A 154 -21.62 -10.08 6.34
C ASP A 154 -20.15 -10.22 6.73
N PRO A 155 -19.83 -11.10 7.69
CA PRO A 155 -18.44 -11.36 8.06
C PRO A 155 -17.73 -12.14 6.95
N VAL A 156 -16.55 -11.67 6.59
CA VAL A 156 -15.66 -12.37 5.65
C VAL A 156 -15.05 -13.58 6.33
N ARG A 157 -14.71 -14.61 5.56
CA ARG A 157 -14.15 -15.87 6.05
C ARG A 157 -12.71 -16.01 5.62
N ILE A 158 -11.83 -16.38 6.54
CA ILE A 158 -10.48 -16.79 6.18
C ILE A 158 -10.53 -18.25 5.76
N ARG A 159 -9.99 -18.56 4.57
CA ARG A 159 -10.03 -19.89 3.98
C ARG A 159 -8.69 -20.25 3.38
N LEU A 160 -8.45 -21.56 3.28
CA LEU A 160 -7.33 -22.09 2.51
C LEU A 160 -7.60 -21.88 1.02
N MET A 161 -6.70 -21.16 0.35
CA MET A 161 -6.83 -20.77 -1.05
C MET A 161 -5.69 -21.32 -1.92
N MET A 162 -4.48 -21.46 -1.36
CA MET A 162 -3.31 -21.93 -2.11
C MET A 162 -2.56 -23.05 -1.37
N PRO A 163 -1.98 -24.03 -2.10
CA PRO A 163 -1.12 -25.07 -1.51
C PRO A 163 0.31 -24.58 -1.26
N ILE A 164 0.65 -23.38 -1.72
CA ILE A 164 1.93 -22.70 -1.50
C ILE A 164 1.70 -21.43 -0.69
N PRO A 165 2.67 -20.97 0.11
CA PRO A 165 2.57 -19.68 0.79
C PRO A 165 2.36 -18.51 -0.19
N PRO A 166 1.55 -17.50 0.15
CA PRO A 166 0.65 -17.47 1.31
C PRO A 166 -0.54 -18.43 1.13
N TYR A 167 -0.80 -19.29 2.10
CA TYR A 167 -1.81 -20.35 1.95
C TYR A 167 -3.25 -19.84 2.09
N VAL A 168 -3.47 -18.83 2.93
CA VAL A 168 -4.81 -18.38 3.30
C VAL A 168 -5.20 -17.09 2.56
N GLY A 169 -6.47 -17.01 2.22
CA GLY A 169 -7.10 -15.82 1.66
C GLY A 169 -8.40 -15.49 2.37
N VAL A 170 -9.05 -14.45 1.86
CA VAL A 170 -10.32 -13.92 2.37
C VAL A 170 -11.41 -14.24 1.36
N ASP A 171 -12.48 -14.85 1.83
CA ASP A 171 -13.72 -15.08 1.10
C ASP A 171 -14.77 -14.07 1.59
N PHE A 172 -15.14 -13.14 0.71
CA PHE A 172 -16.17 -12.12 0.95
C PHE A 172 -17.59 -12.66 0.69
N GLY A 173 -17.71 -13.91 0.26
CA GLY A 173 -18.96 -14.51 -0.15
C GLY A 173 -19.26 -14.26 -1.63
N GLN A 174 -20.29 -14.93 -2.14
CA GLN A 174 -20.76 -14.78 -3.53
C GLN A 174 -19.69 -15.03 -4.62
N GLY A 175 -18.61 -15.75 -4.28
CA GLY A 175 -17.50 -16.03 -5.20
C GLY A 175 -16.43 -14.94 -5.23
N GLN A 176 -16.54 -13.90 -4.40
CA GLN A 176 -15.52 -12.86 -4.29
C GLN A 176 -14.44 -13.32 -3.30
N ASN A 177 -13.37 -13.90 -3.82
CA ASN A 177 -12.23 -14.33 -3.03
C ASN A 177 -11.02 -13.48 -3.36
N ALA A 178 -10.20 -13.19 -2.36
CA ALA A 178 -8.91 -12.56 -2.57
C ALA A 178 -7.82 -13.18 -1.71
N VAL A 179 -6.61 -13.24 -2.26
CA VAL A 179 -5.42 -13.63 -1.52
C VAL A 179 -4.49 -12.44 -1.44
N PHE A 180 -3.99 -12.17 -0.24
CA PHE A 180 -3.08 -11.07 0.01
C PHE A 180 -1.72 -11.60 0.42
N ASP A 181 -0.66 -10.89 0.01
CA ASP A 181 0.63 -11.03 0.64
C ASP A 181 0.51 -10.57 2.10
N PRO A 182 0.78 -11.42 3.10
CA PRO A 182 0.55 -11.11 4.50
C PRO A 182 1.54 -10.05 5.04
N VAL A 183 2.61 -9.71 4.32
CA VAL A 183 3.57 -8.66 4.68
C VAL A 183 3.15 -7.32 4.06
N THR A 184 2.96 -7.28 2.74
CA THR A 184 2.67 -6.03 2.02
C THR A 184 1.18 -5.71 1.94
N MET A 185 0.31 -6.70 2.15
CA MET A 185 -1.14 -6.64 1.90
C MET A 185 -1.47 -6.33 0.43
N HIS A 186 -0.58 -6.65 -0.50
CA HIS A 186 -0.88 -6.58 -1.92
C HIS A 186 -1.80 -7.73 -2.31
N CYS A 187 -2.78 -7.46 -3.16
CA CYS A 187 -3.61 -8.51 -3.75
C CYS A 187 -2.74 -9.33 -4.70
N LEU A 188 -2.58 -10.62 -4.41
CA LEU A 188 -1.91 -11.58 -5.28
C LEU A 188 -2.90 -12.22 -6.27
N TYR A 189 -4.17 -12.29 -5.85
CA TYR A 189 -5.25 -12.91 -6.58
C TYR A 189 -6.59 -12.32 -6.12
N SER A 190 -7.47 -11.99 -7.06
CA SER A 190 -8.88 -11.68 -6.82
C SER A 190 -9.74 -12.34 -7.90
N ASP A 191 -10.90 -12.87 -7.49
CA ASP A 191 -11.98 -13.33 -8.39
C ASP A 191 -12.88 -12.18 -8.87
#